data_AF-E6ZKC5-F1
#
_entry.id   AF-E6ZKC5-F1
#
_cell.length_a   1.000
_cell.length_b   1.000
_cell.length_c   1.000
_cell.angle_alpha   90.00
_cell.angle_beta   90.00
_cell.angle_gamma   90.00
#
_symmetry.space_group_name_H-M   'P 1'
#
loop_
_entity.id
_entity.type
_entity.pdbx_description
1 polymer ?
#
loop_
_entity_poly.entity_id
_entity_poly.type
_entity_poly.pdbx_seq_one_letter_code
_entity_poly.pdbx_strand_id
1 'polypeptide(L)'
;MSAVPRFFALLRLAAGCASLLAFAWAAPSQIKRNQIPIVPPAQLGASADPRSAGMNISEGYQPNSSFLVKKPTYQVFSNFDFQSIALAVHQEYIELDLFNYGLVKFSDADYDAAGLDAEDRHLIRHMAQQEIGHAVALSNMLGPKAPKMCTYRYEFETVPEFIDFSQRLTKWGESGVYGFLNLLDNRASAQILLQSITTEARQQMAFRQFEGLFPMPEWFETGIPQSWAWTLLSPWIVSCPEENEPLAWEIYPALNWTNQPDAIAAGKAAGGPSISNNVSALTQEGQENTFVWEQPGKTQGPYKQKTTTHTSGMPKFAAYVSQFNVTYAPLYDVDTDARTAKAKQPGGTVFPQGPSLINSTIFVALTDSDTYFTPANLSLINYHVVAGPAIYQAG
;
A
#
# COMPACT_ATOMS: atom_id res chain seq x y z
N MET A 1 54.34 38.84 -66.86
CA MET A 1 53.72 39.91 -66.05
C MET A 1 52.85 39.22 -65.01
N SER A 2 52.89 39.40 -63.71
CA SER A 2 53.73 40.11 -62.74
C SER A 2 53.06 39.84 -61.38
N ALA A 3 53.84 39.93 -60.30
CA ALA A 3 53.40 40.17 -58.91
C ALA A 3 53.01 38.98 -58.01
N VAL A 4 53.97 38.61 -57.16
CA VAL A 4 53.83 38.12 -55.77
C VAL A 4 53.67 39.36 -54.85
N PRO A 5 52.90 39.35 -53.73
CA PRO A 5 53.48 39.15 -52.37
C PRO A 5 52.53 38.44 -51.35
N ARG A 6 53.03 37.54 -50.49
CA ARG A 6 53.40 37.72 -49.05
C ARG A 6 52.40 38.56 -48.20
N PHE A 7 51.85 37.99 -47.11
CA PHE A 7 52.31 38.24 -45.73
C PHE A 7 51.47 37.51 -44.65
N PHE A 8 52.14 37.31 -43.50
CA PHE A 8 51.79 36.71 -42.22
C PHE A 8 50.46 37.17 -41.56
N ALA A 9 49.82 36.31 -40.73
CA ALA A 9 49.95 36.34 -39.26
C ALA A 9 48.78 35.68 -38.47
N LEU A 10 49.17 35.06 -37.33
CA LEU A 10 48.50 35.00 -36.01
C LEU A 10 47.33 34.02 -35.72
N LEU A 11 47.68 33.00 -34.93
CA LEU A 11 47.06 32.51 -33.67
C LEU A 11 45.58 32.85 -33.41
N ARG A 12 44.76 31.83 -33.13
CA ARG A 12 43.92 31.76 -31.90
C ARG A 12 43.65 30.30 -31.46
N LEU A 13 43.77 30.10 -30.15
CA LEU A 13 43.35 28.93 -29.40
C LEU A 13 41.89 28.56 -29.66
N ALA A 14 41.59 27.27 -29.73
CA ALA A 14 40.28 26.74 -29.39
C ALA A 14 40.46 25.57 -28.42
N ALA A 15 40.12 25.83 -27.16
CA ALA A 15 40.03 24.84 -26.11
C ALA A 15 38.94 23.82 -26.45
N GLY A 16 39.28 22.53 -26.37
CA GLY A 16 38.30 21.45 -26.40
C GLY A 16 37.52 21.42 -25.09
N CYS A 17 36.25 21.84 -25.14
CA CYS A 17 35.31 21.62 -24.05
C CYS A 17 34.98 20.12 -23.96
N ALA A 18 35.44 19.47 -22.89
CA ALA A 18 34.84 18.25 -22.39
C ALA A 18 33.48 18.59 -21.79
N SER A 19 32.40 18.25 -22.50
CA SER A 19 31.04 18.28 -21.98
C SER A 19 30.82 17.12 -21.02
N LEU A 20 30.93 17.40 -19.70
CA LEU A 20 30.33 16.59 -18.65
C LEU A 20 28.81 16.74 -18.74
N LEU A 21 28.12 15.73 -19.28
CA LEU A 21 26.67 15.59 -19.16
C LEU A 21 26.38 15.11 -17.73
N ALA A 22 26.09 16.05 -16.83
CA ALA A 22 25.43 15.74 -15.57
C ALA A 22 23.97 15.40 -15.88
N PHE A 23 23.60 14.12 -15.77
CA PHE A 23 22.20 13.73 -15.67
C PHE A 23 21.66 14.19 -14.32
N ALA A 24 21.21 15.44 -14.26
CA ALA A 24 20.38 15.90 -13.17
C ALA A 24 19.00 15.26 -13.33
N TRP A 25 18.73 14.21 -12.56
CA TRP A 25 17.36 13.80 -12.30
C TRP A 25 16.66 14.97 -11.59
N ALA A 26 15.82 15.68 -12.33
CA ALA A 26 14.89 16.61 -11.72
C ALA A 26 13.96 15.78 -10.82
N ALA A 27 13.97 16.05 -9.51
CA ALA A 27 12.95 15.52 -8.63
C ALA A 27 11.57 15.86 -9.23
N PRO A 28 10.62 14.91 -9.29
CA PRO A 28 9.30 15.17 -9.83
C PRO A 28 8.70 16.38 -9.10
N SER A 29 8.14 17.33 -9.87
CA SER A 29 7.48 18.49 -9.30
C SER A 29 6.36 18.02 -8.37
N GLN A 30 6.26 18.63 -7.18
CA GLN A 30 5.15 18.37 -6.27
C GLN A 30 3.83 18.57 -7.05
N ILE A 31 3.10 17.47 -7.30
CA ILE A 31 1.81 17.53 -7.98
C ILE A 31 0.93 18.46 -7.15
N LYS A 32 0.50 19.58 -7.75
CA LYS A 32 -0.44 20.49 -7.09
C LYS A 32 -1.73 19.73 -6.83
N ARG A 33 -2.08 19.53 -5.55
CA ARG A 33 -3.37 18.97 -5.14
C ARG A 33 -4.48 19.87 -5.68
N ASN A 34 -5.29 19.36 -6.61
CA ASN A 34 -6.45 20.10 -7.10
C ASN A 34 -7.44 20.29 -5.94
N GLN A 35 -7.74 21.56 -5.65
CA GLN A 35 -8.58 21.94 -4.52
C GLN A 35 -10.05 21.85 -4.93
N ILE A 36 -10.84 21.08 -4.19
CA ILE A 36 -12.30 21.24 -4.10
C ILE A 36 -12.53 22.61 -3.42
N PRO A 37 -13.66 23.34 -3.65
CA PRO A 37 -13.93 24.57 -2.93
C PRO A 37 -13.67 24.38 -1.43
N ILE A 38 -12.66 25.09 -0.91
CA ILE A 38 -12.19 24.95 0.46
C ILE A 38 -13.38 25.18 1.38
N VAL A 39 -13.73 24.17 2.17
CA VAL A 39 -14.70 24.33 3.26
C VAL A 39 -14.19 25.52 4.11
N PRO A 40 -15.01 26.53 4.41
CA PRO A 40 -14.52 27.72 5.12
C PRO A 40 -13.75 27.36 6.39
N PRO A 41 -12.64 28.04 6.73
CA PRO A 41 -11.83 27.73 7.92
C PRO A 41 -12.61 27.58 9.23
N ALA A 42 -13.73 28.30 9.34
CA ALA A 42 -14.67 28.22 10.46
C ALA A 42 -15.39 26.86 10.61
N GLN A 43 -15.32 25.97 9.63
CA GLN A 43 -15.94 24.64 9.64
C GLN A 43 -14.92 23.51 9.81
N LEU A 44 -13.61 23.77 9.66
CA LEU A 44 -12.53 22.76 9.61
C LEU A 44 -12.23 22.07 10.94
N GLY A 45 -13.10 22.21 11.94
CA GLY A 45 -12.94 21.61 13.26
C GLY A 45 -11.63 21.96 13.95
N ALA A 46 -10.85 22.95 13.47
CA ALA A 46 -9.50 23.29 13.93
C ALA A 46 -8.98 24.71 13.60
N SER A 47 -9.79 25.61 13.06
CA SER A 47 -9.42 26.98 12.57
C SER A 47 -8.12 27.11 11.75
N ALA A 48 -7.46 26.01 11.38
CA ALA A 48 -6.23 26.04 10.62
C ALA A 48 -6.61 26.22 9.15
N ASP A 49 -6.05 27.24 8.48
CA ASP A 49 -6.09 27.33 7.02
C ASP A 49 -5.48 26.02 6.48
N PRO A 50 -6.12 25.26 5.58
CA PRO A 50 -5.55 24.04 5.00
C PRO A 50 -4.16 24.27 4.39
N ARG A 51 -3.85 25.51 3.98
CA ARG A 51 -2.56 25.94 3.45
C ARG A 51 -1.48 26.15 4.53
N SER A 52 -1.86 26.27 5.81
CA SER A 52 -0.97 26.36 6.96
C SER A 52 -1.14 25.22 7.98
N ALA A 53 -2.11 24.32 7.75
CA ALA A 53 -2.49 23.20 8.62
C ALA A 53 -1.42 22.10 8.78
N GLY A 54 -0.18 22.35 8.40
CA GLY A 54 1.01 21.54 8.72
C GLY A 54 1.96 22.20 9.73
N MET A 55 1.80 23.49 10.02
CA MET A 55 2.60 24.17 11.04
C MET A 55 1.83 24.15 12.35
N ASN A 56 2.29 23.33 13.30
CA ASN A 56 1.93 23.57 14.68
C ASN A 56 2.41 24.99 15.00
N ILE A 57 1.51 25.91 15.30
CA ILE A 57 1.87 27.19 15.95
C ILE A 57 2.19 26.84 17.40
N SER A 58 3.22 26.03 17.59
CA SER A 58 3.75 25.60 18.88
C SER A 58 4.61 26.72 19.42
N GLU A 59 3.98 27.85 19.72
CA GLU A 59 4.57 28.89 20.57
C GLU A 59 4.51 28.49 22.07
N GLY A 60 3.87 27.36 22.39
CA GLY A 60 3.76 26.82 23.75
C GLY A 60 3.88 25.30 23.85
N TYR A 61 4.21 24.81 25.05
CA TYR A 61 4.34 23.38 25.40
C TYR A 61 2.99 22.67 25.60
N GLN A 62 1.90 23.42 25.79
CA GLN A 62 0.57 22.87 25.99
C GLN A 62 -0.06 22.50 24.64
N PRO A 63 -0.71 21.32 24.51
CA PRO A 63 -1.40 20.97 23.28
C PRO A 63 -2.54 21.96 23.04
N ASN A 64 -2.42 22.78 22.00
CA ASN A 64 -3.52 23.60 21.52
C ASN A 64 -4.47 22.68 20.74
N SER A 65 -5.57 22.30 21.39
CA SER A 65 -6.67 21.64 20.68
C SER A 65 -7.15 22.53 19.54
N SER A 66 -7.80 21.92 18.57
CA SER A 66 -8.61 22.66 17.63
C SER A 66 -9.58 23.61 18.35
N PHE A 67 -9.79 24.81 17.77
CA PHE A 67 -10.82 25.71 18.29
C PHE A 67 -12.21 25.07 18.19
N LEU A 68 -13.08 25.43 19.14
CA LEU A 68 -14.48 25.01 19.12
C LEU A 68 -15.16 25.47 17.83
N VAL A 69 -15.56 24.50 17.01
CA VAL A 69 -16.36 24.74 15.81
C VAL A 69 -17.82 24.41 16.13
N LYS A 70 -18.71 25.41 16.01
CA LYS A 70 -20.14 25.27 16.33
C LYS A 70 -20.88 24.25 15.45
N LYS A 71 -20.37 23.97 14.25
CA LYS A 71 -20.88 22.99 13.28
C LYS A 71 -19.70 22.26 12.62
N PRO A 72 -19.10 21.25 13.27
CA PRO A 72 -17.93 20.57 12.71
C PRO A 72 -18.31 19.84 11.42
N THR A 73 -17.39 19.78 10.45
CA THR A 73 -17.50 18.90 9.29
C THR A 73 -16.36 17.90 9.26
N TYR A 74 -16.70 16.67 8.87
CA TYR A 74 -15.76 15.58 8.64
C TYR A 74 -15.64 15.26 7.15
N GLN A 75 -16.04 16.17 6.27
CA GLN A 75 -15.90 15.99 4.82
C GLN A 75 -14.45 16.16 4.37
N VAL A 76 -14.09 15.48 3.29
CA VAL A 76 -12.79 15.63 2.62
C VAL A 76 -12.58 17.05 2.09
N PHE A 77 -11.33 17.55 2.09
CA PHE A 77 -11.03 18.95 1.69
C PHE A 77 -10.40 19.10 0.31
N SER A 78 -9.83 18.04 -0.25
CA SER A 78 -9.16 18.07 -1.55
C SER A 78 -9.52 16.87 -2.41
N ASN A 79 -9.17 16.94 -3.70
CA ASN A 79 -9.27 15.78 -4.57
C ASN A 79 -8.37 14.63 -4.09
N PHE A 80 -7.24 14.94 -3.45
CA PHE A 80 -6.37 13.92 -2.86
C PHE A 80 -7.06 13.20 -1.70
N ASP A 81 -7.66 13.94 -0.76
CA ASP A 81 -8.44 13.37 0.33
C ASP A 81 -9.61 12.54 -0.23
N PHE A 82 -10.36 13.09 -1.19
CA PHE A 82 -11.48 12.39 -1.82
C PHE A 82 -11.06 11.06 -2.42
N GLN A 83 -10.00 11.04 -3.23
CA GLN A 83 -9.55 9.82 -3.92
C GLN A 83 -8.94 8.80 -2.95
N SER A 84 -8.35 9.27 -1.84
CA SER A 84 -7.77 8.39 -0.82
C SER A 84 -8.86 7.73 0.02
N ILE A 85 -9.86 8.51 0.46
CA ILE A 85 -11.02 7.98 1.18
C ILE A 85 -11.91 7.14 0.26
N ALA A 86 -12.03 7.46 -1.04
CA ALA A 86 -12.76 6.62 -1.99
C ALA A 86 -12.10 5.23 -2.18
N LEU A 87 -10.76 5.17 -2.17
CA LEU A 87 -10.04 3.89 -2.13
C LEU A 87 -10.36 3.11 -0.85
N ALA A 88 -10.32 3.77 0.31
CA ALA A 88 -10.70 3.13 1.58
C ALA A 88 -12.15 2.63 1.55
N VAL A 89 -13.12 3.38 1.01
CA VAL A 89 -14.51 2.90 0.84
C VAL A 89 -14.59 1.63 -0.02
N HIS A 90 -13.78 1.49 -1.06
CA HIS A 90 -13.71 0.24 -1.83
C HIS A 90 -13.18 -0.94 -0.99
N GLN A 91 -12.22 -0.67 -0.09
CA GLN A 91 -11.69 -1.64 0.87
C GLN A 91 -12.78 -2.07 1.87
N GLU A 92 -13.49 -1.13 2.50
CA GLU A 92 -14.56 -1.45 3.47
C GLU A 92 -15.63 -2.35 2.85
N TYR A 93 -16.03 -2.08 1.60
CA TYR A 93 -17.07 -2.86 0.95
C TYR A 93 -16.61 -4.27 0.54
N ILE A 94 -15.36 -4.45 0.13
CA ILE A 94 -14.85 -5.80 -0.18
C ILE A 94 -14.68 -6.62 1.08
N GLU A 95 -14.27 -6.03 2.21
CA GLU A 95 -14.20 -6.73 3.50
C GLU A 95 -15.58 -7.11 4.02
N LEU A 96 -16.53 -6.18 3.97
CA LEU A 96 -17.91 -6.45 4.30
C LEU A 96 -18.48 -7.62 3.48
N ASP A 97 -18.23 -7.63 2.17
CA ASP A 97 -18.65 -8.71 1.28
C ASP A 97 -17.94 -10.02 1.61
N LEU A 98 -16.62 -10.00 1.68
CA LEU A 98 -15.77 -11.18 1.90
C LEU A 98 -16.13 -11.90 3.19
N PHE A 99 -16.27 -11.18 4.30
CA PHE A 99 -16.53 -11.80 5.61
C PHE A 99 -17.92 -12.43 5.65
N ASN A 100 -18.94 -11.78 5.06
CA ASN A 100 -20.27 -12.38 4.91
C ASN A 100 -20.27 -13.55 3.92
N TYR A 101 -19.53 -13.44 2.82
CA TYR A 101 -19.43 -14.48 1.80
C TYR A 101 -18.82 -15.76 2.37
N GLY A 102 -17.71 -15.67 3.12
CA GLY A 102 -17.10 -16.81 3.78
C GLY A 102 -18.04 -17.52 4.75
N LEU A 103 -18.73 -16.73 5.60
CA LEU A 103 -19.72 -17.25 6.57
C LEU A 103 -20.92 -17.97 5.93
N VAL A 104 -21.24 -17.66 4.67
CA VAL A 104 -22.34 -18.30 3.93
C VAL A 104 -21.84 -19.44 3.03
N LYS A 105 -20.63 -19.34 2.49
CA LYS A 105 -20.07 -20.35 1.56
C LYS A 105 -19.83 -21.68 2.25
N PHE A 106 -19.36 -21.67 3.49
CA PHE A 106 -18.95 -22.87 4.24
C PHE A 106 -19.97 -23.28 5.29
N SER A 107 -20.11 -24.58 5.50
CA SER A 107 -20.95 -25.13 6.56
C SER A 107 -20.26 -25.05 7.93
N ASP A 108 -21.03 -25.12 9.01
CA ASP A 108 -20.47 -25.22 10.37
C ASP A 108 -19.47 -26.38 10.49
N ALA A 109 -19.72 -27.51 9.83
CA ALA A 109 -18.82 -28.67 9.84
C ALA A 109 -17.48 -28.41 9.12
N ASP A 110 -17.46 -27.56 8.10
CA ASP A 110 -16.22 -27.16 7.41
C ASP A 110 -15.36 -26.28 8.32
N TYR A 111 -15.99 -25.38 9.07
CA TYR A 111 -15.32 -24.57 10.09
C TYR A 111 -14.80 -25.41 11.24
N ASP A 112 -15.63 -26.31 11.78
CA ASP A 112 -15.24 -27.20 12.87
C ASP A 112 -14.06 -28.10 12.42
N ALA A 113 -14.04 -28.55 11.15
CA ALA A 113 -12.93 -29.30 10.57
C ALA A 113 -11.64 -28.47 10.40
N ALA A 114 -11.76 -27.16 10.23
CA ALA A 114 -10.64 -26.22 10.25
C ALA A 114 -10.19 -25.82 11.66
N GLY A 115 -10.90 -26.28 12.71
CA GLY A 115 -10.62 -25.95 14.10
C GLY A 115 -11.19 -24.61 14.57
N LEU A 116 -12.17 -24.05 13.83
CA LEU A 116 -12.85 -22.79 14.18
C LEU A 116 -14.27 -23.08 14.65
N ASP A 117 -14.57 -22.70 15.90
CA ASP A 117 -15.86 -23.00 16.52
C ASP A 117 -16.91 -21.91 16.26
N ALA A 118 -18.05 -22.02 16.95
CA ALA A 118 -19.15 -21.07 16.80
C ALA A 118 -18.81 -19.64 17.29
N GLU A 119 -17.94 -19.51 18.29
CA GLU A 119 -17.49 -18.21 18.80
C GLU A 119 -16.50 -17.56 17.82
N ASP A 120 -15.64 -18.34 17.17
CA ASP A 120 -14.76 -17.83 16.10
C ASP A 120 -15.58 -17.31 14.91
N ARG A 121 -16.61 -18.05 14.50
CA ARG A 121 -17.56 -17.62 13.46
C ARG A 121 -18.34 -16.37 13.91
N HIS A 122 -18.66 -16.25 15.20
CA HIS A 122 -19.28 -15.04 15.75
C HIS A 122 -18.34 -13.83 15.65
N LEU A 123 -17.05 -14.00 15.93
CA LEU A 123 -16.06 -12.93 15.77
C LEU A 123 -15.97 -12.47 14.30
N ILE A 124 -15.92 -13.39 13.33
CA ILE A 124 -15.95 -13.03 11.90
C ILE A 124 -17.21 -12.22 11.55
N ARG A 125 -18.37 -12.62 12.07
CA ARG A 125 -19.63 -11.89 11.88
C ARG A 125 -19.57 -10.49 12.52
N HIS A 126 -18.93 -10.37 13.69
CA HIS A 126 -18.75 -9.08 14.33
C HIS A 126 -17.82 -8.17 13.53
N MET A 127 -16.72 -8.69 12.97
CA MET A 127 -15.84 -7.94 12.06
C MET A 127 -16.63 -7.45 10.83
N ALA A 128 -17.46 -8.30 10.22
CA ALA A 128 -18.36 -7.87 9.13
C ALA A 128 -19.32 -6.73 9.55
N GLN A 129 -19.78 -6.68 10.80
CA GLN A 129 -20.58 -5.57 11.31
C GLN A 129 -19.78 -4.28 11.50
N GLN A 130 -18.49 -4.40 11.85
CA GLN A 130 -17.58 -3.25 11.96
C GLN A 130 -17.42 -2.57 10.60
N GLU A 131 -17.30 -3.34 9.51
CA GLU A 131 -17.19 -2.79 8.15
C GLU A 131 -18.40 -1.98 7.71
N ILE A 132 -19.60 -2.26 8.25
CA ILE A 132 -20.77 -1.41 8.01
C ILE A 132 -20.53 -0.01 8.61
N GLY A 133 -20.01 0.04 9.83
CA GLY A 133 -19.70 1.30 10.52
C GLY A 133 -18.62 2.09 9.79
N HIS A 134 -17.55 1.41 9.36
CA HIS A 134 -16.47 2.02 8.59
C HIS A 134 -16.96 2.55 7.24
N ALA A 135 -17.63 1.72 6.44
CA ALA A 135 -18.19 2.10 5.14
C ALA A 135 -19.15 3.30 5.26
N VAL A 136 -20.02 3.32 6.28
CA VAL A 136 -20.94 4.45 6.53
C VAL A 136 -20.16 5.72 6.90
N ALA A 137 -19.19 5.63 7.80
CA ALA A 137 -18.40 6.78 8.22
C ALA A 137 -17.66 7.39 7.02
N LEU A 138 -16.93 6.59 6.26
CA LEU A 138 -16.13 7.05 5.11
C LEU A 138 -17.01 7.54 3.95
N SER A 139 -18.11 6.85 3.65
CA SER A 139 -19.06 7.31 2.62
C SER A 139 -19.68 8.66 2.98
N ASN A 140 -19.98 8.90 4.26
CA ASN A 140 -20.48 10.20 4.71
C ASN A 140 -19.46 11.34 4.53
N MET A 141 -18.16 11.06 4.61
CA MET A 141 -17.10 12.07 4.35
C MET A 141 -17.06 12.48 2.87
N LEU A 142 -17.40 11.56 1.96
CA LEU A 142 -17.42 11.76 0.51
C LEU A 142 -18.76 12.31 -0.01
N GLY A 143 -19.84 12.10 0.75
CA GLY A 143 -21.18 12.57 0.40
C GLY A 143 -21.79 11.81 -0.78
N PRO A 144 -22.62 12.45 -1.62
CA PRO A 144 -23.35 11.78 -2.70
C PRO A 144 -22.48 11.06 -3.75
N LYS A 145 -21.20 11.44 -3.85
CA LYS A 145 -20.23 10.86 -4.78
C LYS A 145 -19.43 9.69 -4.18
N ALA A 146 -19.74 9.27 -2.96
CA ALA A 146 -19.11 8.09 -2.36
C ALA A 146 -19.32 6.87 -3.28
N PRO A 147 -18.27 6.07 -3.54
CA PRO A 147 -18.42 4.81 -4.24
C PRO A 147 -19.50 3.95 -3.59
N LYS A 148 -20.23 3.20 -4.41
CA LYS A 148 -21.16 2.16 -3.98
C LYS A 148 -20.48 0.80 -4.00
N MET A 149 -21.03 -0.13 -3.23
CA MET A 149 -20.58 -1.52 -3.19
C MET A 149 -20.55 -2.13 -4.60
N CYS A 150 -19.47 -2.85 -4.90
CA CYS A 150 -19.27 -3.50 -6.19
C CYS A 150 -19.66 -4.98 -6.13
N THR A 151 -19.46 -5.71 -7.22
CA THR A 151 -19.49 -7.18 -7.23
C THR A 151 -18.06 -7.72 -7.20
N TYR A 152 -17.85 -8.77 -6.42
CA TYR A 152 -16.53 -9.30 -6.11
C TYR A 152 -16.39 -10.76 -6.56
N ARG A 153 -15.15 -11.23 -6.62
CA ARG A 153 -14.82 -12.64 -6.87
C ARG A 153 -13.75 -13.08 -5.88
N TYR A 154 -13.83 -14.32 -5.43
CA TYR A 154 -12.81 -14.94 -4.57
C TYR A 154 -12.53 -16.36 -5.07
N GLU A 155 -11.28 -16.79 -4.98
CA GLU A 155 -10.79 -18.04 -5.61
C GLU A 155 -10.43 -19.12 -4.57
N PHE A 156 -10.94 -19.02 -3.35
CA PHE A 156 -10.76 -20.04 -2.31
C PHE A 156 -11.88 -21.09 -2.32
N GLU A 157 -11.53 -22.33 -1.95
CA GLU A 157 -12.46 -23.47 -1.89
C GLU A 157 -12.54 -24.13 -0.51
N THR A 158 -11.69 -23.72 0.44
CA THR A 158 -11.68 -24.23 1.81
C THR A 158 -11.70 -23.10 2.84
N VAL A 159 -12.13 -23.41 4.07
CA VAL A 159 -12.09 -22.44 5.19
C VAL A 159 -10.66 -21.91 5.42
N PRO A 160 -9.59 -22.73 5.46
CA PRO A 160 -8.23 -22.20 5.60
C PRO A 160 -7.81 -21.23 4.49
N GLU A 161 -8.18 -21.51 3.23
CA GLU A 161 -7.90 -20.58 2.11
C GLU A 161 -8.71 -19.28 2.22
N PHE A 162 -9.94 -19.33 2.74
CA PHE A 162 -10.72 -18.13 3.05
C PHE A 162 -10.07 -17.29 4.16
N ILE A 163 -9.55 -17.94 5.21
CA ILE A 163 -8.87 -17.26 6.31
C ILE A 163 -7.55 -16.64 5.84
N ASP A 164 -6.70 -17.35 5.09
CA ASP A 164 -5.47 -16.80 4.50
C ASP A 164 -5.79 -15.63 3.56
N PHE A 165 -6.82 -15.76 2.71
CA PHE A 165 -7.23 -14.65 1.85
C PHE A 165 -7.68 -13.42 2.64
N SER A 166 -8.48 -13.61 3.70
CA SER A 166 -8.93 -12.52 4.58
C SER A 166 -7.77 -11.88 5.31
N GLN A 167 -6.82 -12.69 5.81
CA GLN A 167 -5.59 -12.23 6.44
C GLN A 167 -4.78 -11.30 5.53
N ARG A 168 -4.60 -11.69 4.26
CA ARG A 168 -3.87 -10.87 3.29
C ARG A 168 -4.66 -9.63 2.89
N LEU A 169 -5.98 -9.79 2.68
CA LEU A 169 -6.84 -8.72 2.23
C LEU A 169 -6.90 -7.56 3.20
N THR A 170 -7.09 -7.86 4.48
CA THR A 170 -7.06 -6.86 5.54
C THR A 170 -5.66 -6.26 5.68
N LYS A 171 -4.58 -7.02 5.40
CA LYS A 171 -3.21 -6.45 5.44
C LYS A 171 -2.99 -5.34 4.41
N TRP A 172 -3.39 -5.53 3.15
CA TRP A 172 -3.21 -4.47 2.16
C TRP A 172 -4.21 -3.33 2.32
N GLY A 173 -5.39 -3.61 2.89
CA GLY A 173 -6.36 -2.60 3.31
C GLY A 173 -5.77 -1.65 4.34
N GLU A 174 -5.34 -2.22 5.48
CA GLU A 174 -4.79 -1.45 6.59
C GLU A 174 -3.55 -0.65 6.15
N SER A 175 -2.67 -1.31 5.39
CA SER A 175 -1.39 -0.73 4.99
C SER A 175 -1.61 0.41 4.00
N GLY A 176 -2.63 0.28 3.14
CA GLY A 176 -3.02 1.34 2.21
C GLY A 176 -3.36 2.63 2.95
N VAL A 177 -4.21 2.54 3.98
CA VAL A 177 -4.60 3.71 4.78
C VAL A 177 -3.42 4.27 5.57
N TYR A 178 -2.65 3.42 6.26
CA TYR A 178 -1.47 3.88 7.01
C TYR A 178 -0.48 4.66 6.14
N GLY A 179 -0.36 4.31 4.85
CA GLY A 179 0.54 4.99 3.92
C GLY A 179 0.12 6.40 3.49
N PHE A 180 -1.16 6.76 3.59
CA PHE A 180 -1.64 8.10 3.23
C PHE A 180 -2.27 8.91 4.36
N LEU A 181 -2.51 8.31 5.52
CA LEU A 181 -3.21 8.93 6.65
C LEU A 181 -2.62 10.30 7.03
N ASN A 182 -1.29 10.37 7.10
CA ASN A 182 -0.55 11.59 7.43
C ASN A 182 -0.53 12.65 6.30
N LEU A 183 -1.00 12.28 5.11
CA LEU A 183 -1.06 13.14 3.94
C LEU A 183 -2.42 13.82 3.78
N LEU A 184 -3.44 13.42 4.54
CA LEU A 184 -4.80 14.00 4.45
C LEU A 184 -4.81 15.46 4.92
N ASP A 185 -5.55 16.30 4.20
CA ASP A 185 -5.71 17.72 4.53
C ASP A 185 -6.67 17.91 5.72
N ASN A 186 -7.74 17.10 5.82
CA ASN A 186 -8.65 17.12 6.96
C ASN A 186 -8.20 16.22 8.12
N ARG A 187 -7.60 16.85 9.14
CA ARG A 187 -7.17 16.17 10.38
C ARG A 187 -8.30 15.44 11.12
N ALA A 188 -9.54 15.95 11.06
CA ALA A 188 -10.68 15.28 11.71
C ALA A 188 -11.10 14.03 10.95
N SER A 189 -11.06 14.06 9.61
CA SER A 189 -11.25 12.86 8.78
C SER A 189 -10.14 11.85 9.04
N ALA A 190 -8.88 12.29 9.07
CA ALA A 190 -7.75 11.45 9.41
C ALA A 190 -7.87 10.82 10.80
N GLN A 191 -8.36 11.56 11.80
CA GLN A 191 -8.57 11.00 13.15
C GLN A 191 -9.65 9.92 13.20
N ILE A 192 -10.76 10.09 12.46
CA ILE A 192 -11.81 9.09 12.37
C ILE A 192 -11.30 7.85 11.62
N LEU A 193 -10.60 8.05 10.49
CA LEU A 193 -9.97 6.98 9.73
C LEU A 193 -8.91 6.23 10.55
N LEU A 194 -8.16 6.92 11.41
CA LEU A 194 -7.23 6.29 12.34
C LEU A 194 -7.95 5.34 13.33
N GLN A 195 -9.16 5.69 13.76
CA GLN A 195 -9.94 4.86 14.68
C GLN A 195 -10.49 3.59 14.00
N SER A 196 -10.90 3.69 12.73
CA SER A 196 -11.32 2.50 11.96
C SER A 196 -10.13 1.62 11.62
N ILE A 197 -9.05 2.19 11.11
CA ILE A 197 -7.90 1.40 10.64
C ILE A 197 -7.18 0.64 11.75
N THR A 198 -7.17 1.19 12.97
CA THR A 198 -6.65 0.48 14.15
C THR A 198 -7.56 -0.68 14.59
N THR A 199 -8.82 -0.69 14.15
CA THR A 199 -9.72 -1.85 14.28
C THR A 199 -9.40 -2.88 13.21
N GLU A 200 -9.21 -2.49 11.94
CA GLU A 200 -8.78 -3.39 10.85
C GLU A 200 -7.47 -4.13 11.19
N ALA A 201 -6.50 -3.45 11.80
CA ALA A 201 -5.27 -4.11 12.27
C ALA A 201 -5.52 -5.26 13.27
N ARG A 202 -6.55 -5.12 14.11
CA ARG A 202 -6.95 -6.19 15.04
C ARG A 202 -7.71 -7.31 14.33
N GLN A 203 -8.42 -7.01 13.26
CA GLN A 203 -9.08 -8.02 12.43
C GLN A 203 -8.04 -8.84 11.68
N GLN A 204 -7.02 -8.19 11.10
CA GLN A 204 -5.88 -8.85 10.48
C GLN A 204 -5.18 -9.78 11.49
N MET A 205 -4.92 -9.28 12.70
CA MET A 205 -4.40 -10.09 13.83
C MET A 205 -5.30 -11.30 14.12
N ALA A 206 -6.62 -11.13 14.16
CA ALA A 206 -7.56 -12.22 14.41
C ALA A 206 -7.51 -13.28 13.29
N PHE A 207 -7.44 -12.87 12.02
CA PHE A 207 -7.28 -13.82 10.92
C PHE A 207 -5.94 -14.58 10.99
N ARG A 208 -4.85 -13.93 11.44
CA ARG A 208 -3.60 -14.65 11.74
C ARG A 208 -3.78 -15.69 12.83
N GLN A 209 -4.52 -15.40 13.89
CA GLN A 209 -4.84 -16.36 14.95
C GLN A 209 -5.66 -17.54 14.43
N PHE A 210 -6.65 -17.27 13.58
CA PHE A 210 -7.46 -18.30 12.92
C PHE A 210 -6.65 -19.16 11.95
N GLU A 211 -5.61 -18.62 11.34
CA GLU A 211 -4.72 -19.38 10.46
C GLU A 211 -3.69 -20.23 11.24
N GLY A 212 -3.48 -19.94 12.53
CA GLY A 212 -2.41 -20.55 13.32
C GLY A 212 -1.04 -19.90 13.12
N LEU A 213 -1.02 -18.61 12.74
CA LEU A 213 0.18 -17.77 12.67
C LEU A 213 0.35 -16.93 13.95
N PHE A 214 1.55 -16.39 14.19
CA PHE A 214 1.76 -15.51 15.34
C PHE A 214 0.95 -14.21 15.16
N PRO A 215 0.14 -13.79 16.14
CA PRO A 215 -0.81 -12.69 15.99
C PRO A 215 -0.19 -11.31 15.76
N MET A 216 0.97 -11.03 16.38
CA MET A 216 1.57 -9.68 16.41
C MET A 216 3.05 -9.72 16.01
N PRO A 217 3.36 -10.02 14.75
CA PRO A 217 4.74 -10.28 14.31
C PRO A 217 5.60 -9.03 14.08
N GLU A 218 5.03 -7.83 14.19
CA GLU A 218 5.72 -6.56 13.92
C GLU A 218 5.64 -5.58 15.09
N TRP A 219 6.52 -4.58 15.05
CA TRP A 219 6.57 -3.51 16.06
C TRP A 219 5.74 -2.30 15.66
N PHE A 220 5.62 -2.06 14.36
CA PHE A 220 4.90 -0.94 13.77
C PHE A 220 4.18 -1.40 12.51
N GLU A 221 2.96 -0.93 12.31
CA GLU A 221 2.21 -1.27 11.10
C GLU A 221 2.83 -0.65 9.85
N THR A 222 2.82 -1.43 8.77
CA THR A 222 3.40 -1.05 7.49
C THR A 222 2.45 -0.11 6.74
N GLY A 223 2.96 1.00 6.19
CA GLY A 223 2.22 1.85 5.25
C GLY A 223 2.65 1.61 3.80
N ILE A 224 1.70 1.61 2.84
CA ILE A 224 1.99 1.54 1.40
C ILE A 224 1.26 2.64 0.61
N PRO A 225 1.78 3.05 -0.57
CA PRO A 225 1.10 4.05 -1.40
C PRO A 225 -0.30 3.59 -1.87
N GLN A 226 -1.20 4.55 -2.13
CA GLN A 226 -2.56 4.25 -2.64
C GLN A 226 -2.54 3.44 -3.94
N SER A 227 -1.62 3.74 -4.86
CA SER A 227 -1.43 2.98 -6.09
C SER A 227 -1.08 1.51 -5.83
N TRP A 228 -0.36 1.23 -4.75
CA TRP A 228 -0.01 -0.15 -4.35
C TRP A 228 -1.23 -0.88 -3.79
N ALA A 229 -1.94 -0.27 -2.85
CA ALA A 229 -3.18 -0.83 -2.31
C ALA A 229 -4.22 -1.07 -3.41
N TRP A 230 -4.40 -0.11 -4.34
CA TRP A 230 -5.32 -0.27 -5.46
C TRP A 230 -4.87 -1.34 -6.47
N THR A 231 -3.56 -1.49 -6.70
CA THR A 231 -3.02 -2.58 -7.54
C THR A 231 -3.36 -3.95 -6.96
N LEU A 232 -3.35 -4.10 -5.63
CA LEU A 232 -3.68 -5.35 -4.94
C LEU A 232 -5.18 -5.62 -4.82
N LEU A 233 -5.99 -4.58 -4.61
CA LEU A 233 -7.43 -4.68 -4.39
C LEU A 233 -8.21 -4.87 -5.70
N SER A 234 -7.91 -4.05 -6.73
CA SER A 234 -8.70 -4.00 -7.96
C SER A 234 -8.88 -5.33 -8.72
N PRO A 235 -7.95 -6.31 -8.72
CA PRO A 235 -8.17 -7.61 -9.37
C PRO A 235 -9.38 -8.38 -8.85
N TRP A 236 -9.81 -8.13 -7.61
CA TRP A 236 -10.88 -8.86 -6.93
C TRP A 236 -12.27 -8.26 -7.15
N ILE A 237 -12.35 -7.11 -7.83
CA ILE A 237 -13.61 -6.46 -8.20
C ILE A 237 -13.98 -6.84 -9.64
N VAL A 238 -15.15 -7.46 -9.81
CA VAL A 238 -15.69 -7.88 -11.11
C VAL A 238 -16.31 -6.70 -11.85
N SER A 239 -17.21 -5.96 -11.19
CA SER A 239 -17.86 -4.78 -11.74
C SER A 239 -18.38 -3.88 -10.62
N CYS A 240 -18.53 -2.58 -10.90
CA CYS A 240 -19.13 -1.62 -9.99
C CYS A 240 -20.36 -0.97 -10.64
N PRO A 241 -21.29 -0.39 -9.85
CA PRO A 241 -22.36 0.45 -10.38
C PRO A 241 -21.83 1.55 -11.30
N GLU A 242 -22.57 1.87 -12.37
CA GLU A 242 -22.14 2.86 -13.39
C GLU A 242 -21.90 4.25 -12.83
N GLU A 243 -22.53 4.58 -11.70
CA GLU A 243 -22.35 5.83 -10.96
C GLU A 243 -21.02 5.92 -10.19
N ASN A 244 -20.30 4.81 -10.03
CA ASN A 244 -18.98 4.83 -9.39
C ASN A 244 -17.94 5.43 -10.35
N GLU A 245 -17.28 6.48 -9.89
CA GLU A 245 -16.19 7.12 -10.63
C GLU A 245 -14.88 6.32 -10.46
N PRO A 246 -14.05 6.22 -11.53
CA PRO A 246 -12.73 5.62 -11.44
C PRO A 246 -11.82 6.30 -10.42
N LEU A 247 -11.05 5.51 -9.68
CA LEU A 247 -10.02 6.03 -8.78
C LEU A 247 -8.85 6.63 -9.58
N ALA A 248 -8.23 7.67 -9.02
CA ALA A 248 -7.10 8.38 -9.62
C ALA A 248 -5.76 7.62 -9.57
N TRP A 249 -5.73 6.45 -8.94
CA TRP A 249 -4.51 5.70 -8.67
C TRP A 249 -4.13 4.83 -9.87
N GLU A 250 -2.91 4.99 -10.34
CA GLU A 250 -2.32 4.08 -11.32
C GLU A 250 -2.19 2.68 -10.72
N ILE A 251 -2.20 1.69 -11.61
CA ILE A 251 -1.96 0.30 -11.25
C ILE A 251 -0.69 -0.20 -11.96
N TYR A 252 0.02 -1.11 -11.31
CA TYR A 252 1.32 -1.59 -11.79
C TYR A 252 1.23 -3.04 -12.28
N PRO A 253 2.19 -3.48 -13.13
CA PRO A 253 2.25 -4.88 -13.56
C PRO A 253 2.34 -5.83 -12.37
N ALA A 254 1.64 -6.97 -12.43
CA ALA A 254 1.66 -7.92 -11.33
C ALA A 254 3.06 -8.50 -11.12
N LEU A 255 3.40 -8.72 -9.85
CA LEU A 255 4.61 -9.41 -9.41
C LEU A 255 4.18 -10.70 -8.71
N ASN A 256 4.78 -11.81 -9.10
CA ASN A 256 4.54 -13.11 -8.50
C ASN A 256 5.82 -13.61 -7.81
N TRP A 257 5.72 -13.87 -6.51
CA TRP A 257 6.75 -14.55 -5.72
C TRP A 257 6.52 -16.06 -5.78
N THR A 258 7.24 -16.72 -6.67
CA THR A 258 6.94 -18.10 -7.09
C THR A 258 7.32 -19.18 -6.07
N ASN A 259 8.16 -18.86 -5.09
CA ASN A 259 8.60 -19.76 -4.04
C ASN A 259 8.20 -19.25 -2.65
N GLN A 260 7.00 -18.68 -2.55
CA GLN A 260 6.41 -18.29 -1.26
C GLN A 260 6.18 -19.49 -0.34
N PRO A 261 6.35 -19.33 0.98
CA PRO A 261 6.03 -20.36 1.96
C PRO A 261 4.51 -20.59 1.98
N ASP A 262 4.11 -21.78 2.42
CA ASP A 262 2.72 -22.15 2.64
C ASP A 262 2.34 -21.82 4.09
N ALA A 263 1.74 -20.63 4.29
CA ALA A 263 1.33 -20.14 5.59
C ALA A 263 0.27 -21.03 6.25
N ILE A 264 -0.69 -21.54 5.47
CA ILE A 264 -1.73 -22.47 5.91
C ILE A 264 -1.10 -23.76 6.44
N ALA A 265 -0.14 -24.34 5.70
CA ALA A 265 0.55 -25.55 6.14
C ALA A 265 1.39 -25.31 7.40
N ALA A 266 2.06 -24.15 7.51
CA ALA A 266 2.83 -23.77 8.68
C ALA A 266 1.94 -23.63 9.93
N GLY A 267 0.82 -22.93 9.81
CA GLY A 267 -0.14 -22.76 10.91
C GLY A 267 -0.77 -24.08 11.34
N LYS A 268 -1.16 -24.93 10.38
CA LYS A 268 -1.63 -26.30 10.66
C LYS A 268 -0.58 -27.13 11.39
N ALA A 269 0.69 -27.06 10.97
CA ALA A 269 1.79 -27.79 11.64
C ALA A 269 2.02 -27.31 13.08
N ALA A 270 1.67 -26.06 13.39
CA ALA A 270 1.76 -25.50 14.73
C ALA A 270 0.53 -25.76 15.62
N GLY A 271 -0.45 -26.52 15.13
CA GLY A 271 -1.66 -26.89 15.87
C GLY A 271 -2.94 -26.22 15.38
N GLY A 272 -2.88 -25.39 14.33
CA GLY A 272 -4.04 -24.71 13.76
C GLY A 272 -4.46 -23.46 14.55
N PRO A 273 -5.74 -23.07 14.48
CA PRO A 273 -6.26 -21.88 15.14
C PRO A 273 -5.91 -21.81 16.62
N SER A 274 -5.37 -20.68 17.08
CA SER A 274 -5.01 -20.44 18.49
C SER A 274 -4.85 -18.96 18.78
N ILE A 275 -5.07 -18.56 20.05
CA ILE A 275 -4.77 -17.19 20.52
C ILE A 275 -3.30 -16.83 20.25
N SER A 276 -2.39 -17.81 20.34
CA SER A 276 -0.98 -17.64 19.99
C SER A 276 -0.31 -18.98 19.70
N ASN A 277 0.75 -18.93 18.91
CA ASN A 277 1.62 -20.05 18.52
C ASN A 277 3.03 -19.49 18.30
N ASN A 278 4.02 -20.33 17.99
CA ASN A 278 5.40 -19.88 17.72
C ASN A 278 5.72 -19.82 16.22
N VAL A 279 4.72 -19.63 15.35
CA VAL A 279 4.91 -19.39 13.91
C VAL A 279 5.13 -17.90 13.70
N SER A 280 6.28 -17.44 14.16
CA SER A 280 6.72 -16.05 14.05
C SER A 280 7.70 -15.84 12.91
N ALA A 281 7.98 -16.87 12.09
CA ALA A 281 8.96 -16.87 11.00
C ALA A 281 8.44 -17.81 9.89
N LEU A 282 8.08 -17.35 8.69
CA LEU A 282 7.81 -18.19 7.51
C LEU A 282 8.98 -18.20 6.52
N THR A 283 9.81 -17.15 6.54
CA THR A 283 11.03 -17.01 5.78
C THR A 283 12.17 -16.54 6.67
N GLN A 284 13.39 -16.50 6.13
CA GLN A 284 14.58 -16.11 6.88
C GLN A 284 15.52 -15.24 6.05
N GLU A 285 16.34 -14.44 6.74
CA GLU A 285 17.39 -13.66 6.09
C GLU A 285 18.26 -14.53 5.17
N GLY A 286 18.58 -13.99 3.98
CA GLY A 286 19.41 -14.67 3.00
C GLY A 286 18.65 -15.72 2.16
N GLN A 287 17.38 -16.01 2.47
CA GLN A 287 16.53 -16.87 1.64
C GLN A 287 16.47 -16.32 0.20
N GLU A 288 16.70 -17.19 -0.77
CA GLU A 288 16.56 -16.86 -2.19
C GLU A 288 15.07 -16.82 -2.56
N ASN A 289 14.62 -15.67 -3.08
CA ASN A 289 13.27 -15.44 -3.57
C ASN A 289 13.30 -15.33 -5.10
N THR A 290 12.39 -16.05 -5.76
CA THR A 290 12.26 -16.04 -7.21
C THR A 290 11.00 -15.28 -7.62
N PHE A 291 11.20 -14.25 -8.44
CA PHE A 291 10.16 -13.36 -8.91
C PHE A 291 9.89 -13.56 -10.39
N VAL A 292 8.61 -13.50 -10.74
CA VAL A 292 8.12 -13.42 -12.13
C VAL A 292 7.23 -12.20 -12.24
N TRP A 293 7.36 -11.39 -13.29
CA TRP A 293 6.52 -10.21 -13.46
C TRP A 293 5.85 -10.08 -14.83
N GLU A 294 4.78 -9.30 -14.85
CA GLU A 294 4.05 -8.99 -16.08
C GLU A 294 4.61 -7.77 -16.81
N GLN A 295 4.28 -7.66 -18.10
CA GLN A 295 4.52 -6.41 -18.85
C GLN A 295 3.43 -5.36 -18.52
N PRO A 296 3.75 -4.06 -18.64
CA PRO A 296 2.72 -3.02 -18.61
C PRO A 296 1.72 -3.17 -19.76
N GLY A 297 0.51 -2.66 -19.56
CA GLY A 297 -0.56 -2.61 -20.56
C GLY A 297 -1.70 -3.62 -20.34
N LYS A 298 -1.59 -4.51 -19.34
CA LYS A 298 -2.65 -5.46 -18.99
C LYS A 298 -3.83 -4.70 -18.38
N THR A 299 -5.05 -5.04 -18.81
CA THR A 299 -6.27 -4.47 -18.26
C THR A 299 -6.65 -5.17 -16.95
N GLN A 300 -6.97 -4.39 -15.93
CA GLN A 300 -7.33 -4.87 -14.60
C GLN A 300 -8.39 -3.98 -13.94
N GLY A 301 -9.18 -4.58 -13.05
CA GLY A 301 -10.12 -3.89 -12.19
C GLY A 301 -11.42 -3.45 -12.86
N PRO A 302 -12.34 -2.89 -12.06
CA PRO A 302 -13.71 -2.61 -12.49
C PRO A 302 -13.76 -1.47 -13.51
N TYR A 303 -12.75 -0.60 -13.51
CA TYR A 303 -12.65 0.57 -14.38
C TYR A 303 -11.77 0.33 -15.62
N LYS A 304 -11.40 -0.93 -15.90
CA LYS A 304 -10.59 -1.33 -17.08
C LYS A 304 -9.28 -0.53 -17.21
N GLN A 305 -8.65 -0.22 -16.07
CA GLN A 305 -7.36 0.45 -16.06
C GLN A 305 -6.28 -0.44 -16.67
N LYS A 306 -5.26 0.17 -17.28
CA LYS A 306 -4.10 -0.56 -17.79
C LYS A 306 -2.94 -0.41 -16.81
N THR A 307 -2.21 -1.50 -16.60
CA THR A 307 -0.97 -1.48 -15.82
C THR A 307 0.07 -0.58 -16.48
N THR A 308 0.76 0.25 -15.71
CA THR A 308 1.78 1.19 -16.19
C THR A 308 3.06 1.10 -15.38
N THR A 309 4.16 1.59 -15.94
CA THR A 309 5.42 1.85 -15.21
C THR A 309 6.00 3.16 -15.71
N HIS A 310 6.64 3.93 -14.82
CA HIS A 310 7.35 5.16 -15.14
C HIS A 310 8.83 4.93 -15.44
N THR A 311 9.27 3.68 -15.44
CA THR A 311 10.66 3.27 -15.61
C THR A 311 10.91 2.74 -17.02
N SER A 312 12.17 2.42 -17.32
CA SER A 312 12.54 1.68 -18.54
C SER A 312 12.03 0.22 -18.57
N GLY A 313 11.39 -0.26 -17.49
CA GLY A 313 10.94 -1.64 -17.34
C GLY A 313 12.03 -2.62 -16.90
N MET A 314 13.25 -2.13 -16.66
CA MET A 314 14.40 -2.92 -16.21
C MET A 314 14.52 -2.90 -14.68
N PRO A 315 14.17 -3.98 -13.97
CA PRO A 315 14.29 -4.00 -12.52
C PRO A 315 15.75 -4.23 -12.09
N LYS A 316 16.17 -3.54 -11.03
CA LYS A 316 17.51 -3.66 -10.44
C LYS A 316 17.48 -4.14 -9.00
N PHE A 317 16.41 -3.82 -8.27
CA PHE A 317 16.27 -4.15 -6.86
C PHE A 317 14.90 -4.76 -6.56
N ALA A 318 14.84 -5.62 -5.56
CA ALA A 318 13.61 -5.93 -4.84
C ALA A 318 13.52 -4.99 -3.63
N ALA A 319 12.48 -4.16 -3.60
CA ALA A 319 12.17 -3.24 -2.52
C ALA A 319 11.19 -3.90 -1.54
N TYR A 320 11.65 -4.21 -0.33
CA TYR A 320 10.86 -4.76 0.76
C TYR A 320 10.38 -3.61 1.65
N VAL A 321 9.10 -3.28 1.57
CA VAL A 321 8.45 -2.26 2.40
C VAL A 321 7.89 -2.96 3.64
N SER A 322 8.47 -2.64 4.79
CA SER A 322 8.09 -3.22 6.08
C SER A 322 8.15 -2.16 7.17
N GLN A 323 7.10 -2.08 7.96
CA GLN A 323 6.94 -1.13 9.05
C GLN A 323 7.12 0.29 8.49
N PHE A 324 8.13 1.03 8.95
CA PHE A 324 8.42 2.37 8.44
C PHE A 324 9.66 2.45 7.52
N ASN A 325 10.24 1.31 7.13
CA ASN A 325 11.46 1.24 6.33
C ASN A 325 11.22 0.58 4.97
N VAL A 326 12.03 0.98 3.99
CA VAL A 326 12.18 0.25 2.72
C VAL A 326 13.59 -0.33 2.69
N THR A 327 13.69 -1.65 2.59
CA THR A 327 14.97 -2.35 2.48
C THR A 327 15.12 -2.93 1.09
N TYR A 328 16.28 -2.73 0.46
CA TYR A 328 16.53 -3.15 -0.91
C TYR A 328 17.47 -4.35 -0.97
N ALA A 329 17.15 -5.31 -1.82
CA ALA A 329 18.07 -6.38 -2.23
C ALA A 329 18.38 -6.27 -3.72
N PRO A 330 19.66 -6.26 -4.13
CA PRO A 330 20.03 -6.33 -5.54
C PRO A 330 19.45 -7.58 -6.21
N LEU A 331 18.90 -7.39 -7.41
CA LEU A 331 18.46 -8.50 -8.24
C LEU A 331 19.65 -9.15 -8.95
N TYR A 332 19.57 -10.46 -9.12
CA TYR A 332 20.47 -11.26 -9.94
C TYR A 332 19.65 -12.28 -10.74
N ASP A 333 20.31 -12.96 -11.68
CA ASP A 333 19.66 -13.86 -12.64
C ASP A 333 18.46 -13.19 -13.34
N VAL A 334 18.62 -11.91 -13.71
CA VAL A 334 17.57 -11.12 -14.36
C VAL A 334 17.47 -11.51 -15.83
N ASP A 335 16.35 -12.13 -16.19
CA ASP A 335 15.96 -12.42 -17.57
C ASP A 335 14.75 -11.54 -17.92
N THR A 336 14.93 -10.58 -18.81
CA THR A 336 13.90 -9.62 -19.21
C THR A 336 12.93 -10.19 -20.24
N ASP A 337 13.33 -11.22 -20.98
CA ASP A 337 12.50 -11.87 -21.97
C ASP A 337 11.51 -12.82 -21.28
N ALA A 338 12.04 -13.63 -20.35
CA ALA A 338 11.25 -14.49 -19.46
C ALA A 338 10.55 -13.71 -18.33
N ARG A 339 11.02 -12.49 -18.02
CA ARG A 339 10.59 -11.64 -16.90
C ARG A 339 10.72 -12.37 -15.56
N THR A 340 11.91 -12.90 -15.33
CA THR A 340 12.29 -13.59 -14.10
C THR A 340 13.50 -12.94 -13.47
N ALA A 341 13.55 -12.91 -12.13
CA ALA A 341 14.70 -12.41 -11.39
C ALA A 341 14.72 -13.06 -10.01
N LYS A 342 15.88 -13.01 -9.38
CA LYS A 342 16.07 -13.48 -8.01
C LYS A 342 16.58 -12.38 -7.12
N ALA A 343 16.22 -12.44 -5.84
CA ALA A 343 16.80 -11.62 -4.80
C ALA A 343 17.03 -12.49 -3.57
N LYS A 344 18.01 -12.13 -2.74
CA LYS A 344 18.08 -12.69 -1.38
C LYS A 344 17.29 -11.77 -0.47
N GLN A 345 16.39 -12.34 0.34
CA GLN A 345 15.72 -11.61 1.40
C GLN A 345 16.80 -10.87 2.20
N PRO A 346 16.73 -9.53 2.29
CA PRO A 346 17.72 -8.78 3.03
C PRO A 346 17.63 -9.17 4.51
N GLY A 347 18.68 -8.98 5.29
CA GLY A 347 18.52 -8.80 6.73
C GLY A 347 17.98 -7.39 7.01
N GLY A 348 17.49 -7.13 8.21
CA GLY A 348 17.08 -5.78 8.55
C GLY A 348 16.79 -5.61 10.02
N THR A 349 17.06 -4.41 10.53
CA THR A 349 16.64 -3.95 11.85
C THR A 349 15.74 -2.74 11.65
N VAL A 350 14.73 -2.54 12.51
CA VAL A 350 13.92 -1.31 12.44
C VAL A 350 14.75 -0.09 12.82
N PHE A 351 15.59 -0.25 13.83
CA PHE A 351 16.51 0.77 14.30
C PHE A 351 17.94 0.40 13.90
N PRO A 352 18.84 1.36 13.67
CA PRO A 352 20.26 1.08 13.41
C PRO A 352 20.92 0.17 14.48
N GLN A 353 20.34 0.16 15.69
CA GLN A 353 20.64 -0.77 16.77
C GLN A 353 19.29 -1.29 17.30
N GLY A 354 18.95 -2.56 17.04
CA GLY A 354 17.65 -3.11 17.43
C GLY A 354 17.42 -4.55 16.96
N PRO A 355 16.29 -5.16 17.33
CA PRO A 355 15.94 -6.52 16.92
C PRO A 355 15.79 -6.63 15.38
N SER A 356 16.14 -7.81 14.85
CA SER A 356 15.98 -8.14 13.43
C SER A 356 14.49 -8.23 13.07
N LEU A 357 14.16 -7.86 11.82
CA LEU A 357 12.85 -7.36 11.49
C LEU A 357 12.25 -7.97 10.23
N ILE A 358 12.00 -9.28 10.19
CA ILE A 358 11.34 -9.85 9.01
C ILE A 358 10.45 -11.02 9.38
N ASN A 359 9.35 -10.72 10.07
CA ASN A 359 8.44 -11.74 10.55
C ASN A 359 6.95 -11.44 10.23
N SER A 360 6.64 -10.35 9.49
CA SER A 360 5.24 -9.97 9.19
C SER A 360 4.85 -10.25 7.73
N THR A 361 3.59 -9.98 7.41
CA THR A 361 3.10 -9.81 6.03
C THR A 361 3.50 -8.42 5.55
N ILE A 362 4.51 -8.36 4.68
CA ILE A 362 5.10 -7.13 4.15
C ILE A 362 4.82 -7.04 2.64
N PHE A 363 5.38 -6.02 1.97
CA PHE A 363 5.17 -5.81 0.54
C PHE A 363 6.51 -5.79 -0.19
N VAL A 364 6.56 -6.45 -1.34
CA VAL A 364 7.73 -6.42 -2.22
C VAL A 364 7.36 -5.86 -3.58
N ALA A 365 8.18 -4.96 -4.12
CA ALA A 365 8.08 -4.49 -5.50
C ALA A 365 9.45 -4.55 -6.17
N LEU A 366 9.46 -4.73 -7.49
CA LEU A 366 10.69 -4.61 -8.28
C LEU A 366 10.88 -3.15 -8.68
N THR A 367 12.05 -2.59 -8.39
CA THR A 367 12.36 -1.17 -8.66
C THR A 367 13.62 -0.96 -9.49
N ASP A 368 13.70 0.17 -10.18
CA ASP A 368 14.86 0.58 -10.97
C ASP A 368 15.93 1.37 -10.18
N SER A 369 15.60 1.75 -8.94
CA SER A 369 16.45 2.44 -7.97
C SER A 369 16.25 1.91 -6.54
N ASP A 370 17.25 2.14 -5.70
CA ASP A 370 17.30 1.87 -4.26
C ASP A 370 17.14 3.15 -3.42
N THR A 371 16.34 4.09 -3.91
CA THR A 371 16.13 5.40 -3.27
C THR A 371 15.60 5.23 -1.84
N TYR A 372 16.22 5.93 -0.89
CA TYR A 372 15.79 5.88 0.50
C TYR A 372 14.45 6.63 0.70
N PHE A 373 13.48 5.93 1.29
CA PHE A 373 12.17 6.48 1.61
C PHE A 373 11.88 6.43 3.12
N THR A 374 11.00 7.33 3.54
CA THR A 374 10.46 7.48 4.88
C THR A 374 8.93 7.40 4.81
N PRO A 375 8.22 7.23 5.92
CA PRO A 375 6.76 7.29 5.93
C PRO A 375 6.18 8.59 5.35
N ALA A 376 6.93 9.70 5.35
CA ALA A 376 6.46 10.97 4.80
C ALA A 376 6.55 11.06 3.27
N ASN A 377 7.39 10.25 2.62
CA ASN A 377 7.67 10.36 1.19
C ASN A 377 7.69 9.02 0.44
N LEU A 378 7.19 7.95 1.05
CA LEU A 378 7.12 6.61 0.45
C LEU A 378 6.38 6.60 -0.88
N SER A 379 5.37 7.44 -1.07
CA SER A 379 4.63 7.55 -2.35
C SER A 379 5.49 7.88 -3.55
N LEU A 380 6.71 8.43 -3.36
CA LEU A 380 7.66 8.65 -4.44
C LEU A 380 8.19 7.34 -5.06
N ILE A 381 8.09 6.20 -4.35
CA ILE A 381 8.47 4.88 -4.87
C ILE A 381 7.69 4.50 -6.13
N ASN A 382 6.48 5.03 -6.30
CA ASN A 382 5.61 4.80 -7.46
C ASN A 382 6.29 5.11 -8.81
N TYR A 383 7.23 6.06 -8.84
CA TYR A 383 7.99 6.41 -10.05
C TYR A 383 9.12 5.43 -10.36
N HIS A 384 9.42 4.52 -9.45
CA HIS A 384 10.48 3.53 -9.55
C HIS A 384 9.97 2.10 -9.69
N VAL A 385 8.65 1.88 -9.59
CA VAL A 385 8.05 0.54 -9.71
C VAL A 385 8.13 0.05 -11.15
N VAL A 386 8.80 -1.08 -11.35
CA VAL A 386 8.77 -1.87 -12.57
C VAL A 386 7.57 -2.83 -12.54
N ALA A 387 7.39 -3.53 -11.42
CA ALA A 387 6.28 -4.44 -11.18
C ALA A 387 6.03 -4.63 -9.67
N GLY A 388 4.81 -4.97 -9.31
CA GLY A 388 4.35 -5.15 -7.94
C GLY A 388 3.43 -4.01 -7.46
N PRO A 389 3.10 -3.96 -6.17
CA PRO A 389 3.63 -4.85 -5.15
C PRO A 389 3.07 -6.27 -5.25
N ALA A 390 3.77 -7.21 -4.63
CA ALA A 390 3.25 -8.48 -4.19
C ALA A 390 3.18 -8.50 -2.66
N ILE A 391 2.20 -9.21 -2.11
CA ILE A 391 2.22 -9.59 -0.70
C ILE A 391 3.39 -10.54 -0.46
N TYR A 392 4.18 -10.26 0.56
CA TYR A 392 5.29 -11.09 0.99
C TYR A 392 5.04 -11.48 2.45
N GLN A 393 4.45 -12.64 2.68
CA GLN A 393 4.32 -13.23 4.02
C GLN A 393 5.70 -13.74 4.44
N ALA A 394 6.50 -12.81 4.95
CA ALA A 394 7.77 -13.18 5.57
C ALA A 394 7.51 -13.99 6.83
N GLY A 395 6.41 -13.65 7.53
CA GLY A 395 5.67 -14.41 8.55
C GLY A 395 6.49 -14.82 9.74
#